data_AF-A0A378YYT8-F1
#
_entry.id   AF-A0A378YYT8-F1
#
_cell.length_a   1.000
_cell.length_b   1.000
_cell.length_c   1.000
_cell.angle_alpha   90.00
_cell.angle_beta   90.00
_cell.angle_gamma   90.00
#
_symmetry.space_group_name_H-M   'P 1'
#
loop_
_entity.id
_entity.type
_entity.pdbx_description
1 polymer ?
#
loop_
_entity_poly.entity_id
_entity_poly.type
_entity_poly.pdbx_seq_one_letter_code
_entity_poly.pdbx_strand_id
1 'polypeptide(L)'
;MSDMTIDTVQARIAGLDEDTQKKMVCALVGHTKIVEMCIGYVHCARCGVQIGDTLAGIWDAETAVIVGHDCVTCHKNFAALDWRHTFKAPWPFEGEQPVESEGGEA
;
A
#
# COMPACT_ATOMS: atom_id res chain seq x y z
N MET A 1 -3.37 -7.27 19.01
CA MET A 1 -3.78 -7.95 17.76
C MET A 1 -2.69 -8.94 17.45
N SER A 2 -2.99 -10.23 17.32
CA SER A 2 -1.97 -11.23 16.95
C SER A 2 -1.28 -10.78 15.67
N ASP A 3 0.04 -10.79 15.63
CA ASP A 3 0.80 -10.41 14.44
C ASP A 3 0.44 -11.38 13.30
N MET A 4 -0.35 -10.88 12.36
CA MET A 4 -0.67 -11.59 11.13
C MET A 4 0.57 -11.58 10.25
N THR A 5 0.95 -12.72 9.68
CA THR A 5 2.10 -12.86 8.77
C THR A 5 1.67 -12.76 7.31
N ILE A 6 2.61 -12.46 6.41
CA ILE A 6 2.34 -12.43 4.96
C ILE A 6 1.85 -13.79 4.46
N ASP A 7 2.44 -14.90 4.92
CA ASP A 7 2.03 -16.27 4.54
C ASP A 7 0.59 -16.57 4.95
N THR A 8 0.17 -16.11 6.13
CA THR A 8 -1.21 -16.27 6.61
C THR A 8 -2.17 -15.50 5.72
N VAL A 9 -1.80 -14.29 5.28
CA VAL A 9 -2.62 -13.49 4.36
C VAL A 9 -2.70 -14.16 3.00
N GLN A 10 -1.57 -14.61 2.45
CA GLN A 10 -1.52 -15.31 1.16
C GLN A 10 -2.40 -16.57 1.18
N ALA A 11 -2.33 -17.37 2.23
CA ALA A 11 -3.18 -18.55 2.39
C ALA A 11 -4.66 -18.20 2.43
N ARG A 12 -5.05 -17.09 3.07
CA ARG A 12 -6.46 -16.65 3.20
C ARG A 12 -7.06 -16.11 1.91
N ILE A 13 -6.23 -15.54 1.04
CA ILE A 13 -6.69 -14.95 -0.23
C ILE A 13 -6.49 -15.89 -1.43
N ALA A 14 -5.89 -17.06 -1.20
CA ALA A 14 -5.65 -18.06 -2.23
C ALA A 14 -6.96 -18.51 -2.89
N GLY A 15 -6.96 -18.59 -4.22
CA GLY A 15 -8.13 -18.99 -5.02
C GLY A 15 -9.13 -17.88 -5.32
N LEU A 16 -8.94 -16.68 -4.76
CA LEU A 16 -9.73 -15.48 -5.11
C LEU A 16 -9.14 -14.81 -6.36
N ASP A 17 -9.97 -14.08 -7.11
CA ASP A 17 -9.50 -13.21 -8.19
C ASP A 17 -8.66 -12.03 -7.64
N GLU A 18 -7.86 -11.41 -8.49
CA GLU A 18 -6.88 -10.40 -8.06
C GLU A 18 -7.51 -9.17 -7.39
N ASP A 19 -8.66 -8.71 -7.86
CA ASP A 19 -9.35 -7.56 -7.27
C ASP A 19 -9.90 -7.90 -5.87
N THR A 20 -10.51 -9.08 -5.74
CA THR A 20 -10.94 -9.59 -4.44
C THR A 20 -9.75 -9.81 -3.50
N GLN A 21 -8.62 -10.32 -3.98
CA GLN A 21 -7.40 -10.46 -3.18
C GLN A 21 -6.95 -9.11 -2.60
N LYS A 22 -6.86 -8.06 -3.43
CA LYS A 22 -6.46 -6.71 -2.99
C LYS A 22 -7.38 -6.16 -1.89
N LYS A 23 -8.69 -6.32 -2.05
CA LYS A 23 -9.69 -5.91 -1.05
C LYS A 23 -9.57 -6.71 0.24
N MET A 24 -9.39 -8.03 0.15
CA MET A 24 -9.22 -8.90 1.31
C MET A 24 -7.93 -8.59 2.08
N VAL A 25 -6.83 -8.25 1.40
CA VAL A 25 -5.61 -7.79 2.07
C VAL A 25 -5.91 -6.54 2.92
N CYS A 26 -6.59 -5.54 2.37
CA CYS A 26 -6.98 -4.35 3.14
C CYS A 26 -7.90 -4.69 4.33
N ALA A 27 -8.83 -5.63 4.17
CA ALA A 27 -9.70 -6.07 5.27
C ALA A 27 -8.93 -6.79 6.38
N LEU A 28 -7.84 -7.50 6.03
CA LEU A 28 -7.03 -8.25 6.98
C LEU A 28 -6.01 -7.36 7.70
N VAL A 29 -5.27 -6.51 6.98
CA VAL A 29 -4.12 -5.77 7.54
C VAL A 29 -4.27 -4.24 7.52
N GLY A 30 -5.42 -3.73 7.10
CA GLY A 30 -5.67 -2.29 6.94
C GLY A 30 -5.28 -1.77 5.56
N HIS A 31 -5.72 -0.55 5.25
CA HIS A 31 -5.38 0.10 3.98
C HIS A 31 -3.89 0.39 3.88
N THR A 32 -3.35 0.35 2.66
CA THR A 32 -1.96 0.74 2.43
C THR A 32 -1.79 2.24 2.64
N LYS A 33 -0.58 2.66 3.04
CA LYS A 33 -0.17 4.07 3.05
C LYS A 33 0.27 4.56 1.66
N ILE A 34 0.33 3.67 0.67
CA ILE A 34 0.48 4.03 -0.73
C ILE A 34 -0.89 4.47 -1.26
N VAL A 35 -0.99 5.71 -1.71
CA VAL A 35 -2.26 6.35 -2.05
C VAL A 35 -2.27 6.93 -3.44
N GLU A 36 -3.48 7.06 -3.98
CA GLU A 36 -3.78 7.87 -5.15
C GLU A 36 -4.60 9.08 -4.71
N MET A 37 -4.33 10.23 -5.31
CA MET A 37 -5.04 11.47 -4.99
C MET A 37 -5.68 12.08 -6.23
N CYS A 38 -6.91 12.55 -6.09
CA CYS A 38 -7.62 13.28 -7.15
C CYS A 38 -8.44 14.41 -6.52
N ILE A 39 -8.09 15.66 -6.82
CA ILE A 39 -8.79 16.86 -6.32
C ILE A 39 -9.00 16.80 -4.79
N GLY A 40 -7.96 16.41 -4.05
CA GLY A 40 -7.98 16.30 -2.59
C GLY A 40 -8.67 15.05 -2.01
N TYR A 41 -9.38 14.26 -2.81
CA TYR A 41 -9.83 12.93 -2.39
C TYR A 41 -8.70 11.92 -2.43
N VAL A 42 -8.73 11.01 -1.46
CA VAL A 42 -7.60 10.13 -1.16
C VAL A 42 -8.08 8.70 -1.23
N HIS A 43 -7.43 7.91 -2.08
CA HIS A 43 -7.79 6.53 -2.32
C HIS A 43 -6.64 5.61 -1.95
N CYS A 44 -6.98 4.47 -1.36
CA CYS A 44 -6.03 3.39 -1.12
C CYS A 44 -5.59 2.80 -2.47
N ALA A 45 -4.33 2.99 -2.86
CA ALA A 45 -3.84 2.57 -4.18
C ALA A 45 -3.93 1.05 -4.42
N ARG A 46 -4.01 0.25 -3.35
CA ARG A 46 -4.23 -1.20 -3.44
C ARG A 46 -5.65 -1.58 -3.84
N CYS A 47 -6.67 -0.95 -3.26
CA CYS A 47 -8.06 -1.42 -3.37
C CYS A 47 -9.05 -0.39 -3.92
N GLY A 48 -8.58 0.83 -4.24
CA GLY A 48 -9.37 1.91 -4.82
C GLY A 48 -10.40 2.56 -3.89
N VAL A 49 -10.51 2.13 -2.63
CA VAL A 49 -11.48 2.71 -1.69
C VAL A 49 -11.00 4.09 -1.25
N GLN A 50 -11.92 5.05 -1.20
CA GLN A 50 -11.66 6.37 -0.62
C GLN A 50 -11.45 6.24 0.89
N ILE A 51 -10.30 6.70 1.37
CA ILE A 51 -9.87 6.60 2.78
C ILE A 51 -9.72 7.97 3.44
N GLY A 52 -9.84 9.06 2.69
CA GLY A 52 -9.65 10.40 3.21
C GLY A 52 -10.04 11.51 2.23
N ASP A 53 -9.95 12.73 2.75
CA ASP A 53 -10.23 13.98 2.07
C ASP A 53 -9.37 15.10 2.67
N THR A 54 -8.52 15.73 1.86
CA THR A 54 -7.67 16.87 2.27
C THR A 54 -8.36 18.23 2.12
N LEU A 55 -9.43 18.35 1.33
CA LEU A 55 -10.12 19.62 1.10
C LEU A 55 -10.77 20.14 2.39
N ALA A 56 -11.29 19.23 3.20
CA ALA A 56 -11.85 19.54 4.53
C ALA A 56 -10.83 19.39 5.67
N GLY A 57 -9.56 19.08 5.37
CA GLY A 57 -8.50 18.88 6.37
C GLY A 57 -8.68 17.64 7.26
N ILE A 58 -9.47 16.65 6.83
CA ILE A 58 -9.79 15.45 7.63
C ILE A 58 -8.71 14.37 7.48
N TRP A 59 -7.80 14.50 6.52
CA TRP A 59 -6.73 13.54 6.28
C TRP A 59 -5.33 14.14 6.40
N ASP A 60 -4.46 13.42 7.11
CA ASP A 60 -3.04 13.73 7.28
C ASP A 60 -2.19 12.87 6.33
N ALA A 61 -1.46 13.55 5.44
CA ALA A 61 -0.61 12.93 4.43
C ALA A 61 0.86 12.77 4.86
N GLU A 62 1.24 13.12 6.10
CA GLU A 62 2.65 13.16 6.54
C GLU A 62 3.38 11.83 6.31
N THR A 63 2.70 10.71 6.52
CA THR A 63 3.28 9.36 6.36
C THR A 63 2.84 8.63 5.08
N ALA A 64 2.12 9.31 4.19
CA ALA A 64 1.63 8.71 2.95
C ALA A 64 2.74 8.65 1.89
N VAL A 65 2.61 7.69 0.97
CA VAL A 65 3.39 7.61 -0.27
C VAL A 65 2.42 7.81 -1.43
N ILE A 66 2.62 8.86 -2.23
CA ILE A 66 1.70 9.20 -3.31
C ILE A 66 2.20 8.54 -4.59
N VAL A 67 1.33 7.80 -5.27
CA VAL A 67 1.66 7.18 -6.57
C VAL A 67 2.04 8.28 -7.59
N GLY A 68 3.19 8.10 -8.24
CA GLY A 68 3.77 9.04 -9.21
C GLY A 68 4.61 10.16 -8.59
N HIS A 69 4.76 10.23 -7.26
CA HIS A 69 5.63 11.21 -6.61
C HIS A 69 7.01 10.63 -6.29
N ASP A 70 8.04 11.18 -6.93
CA ASP A 70 9.44 10.78 -6.74
C ASP A 70 10.23 11.71 -5.78
N CYS A 71 9.58 12.24 -4.74
CA CYS A 71 10.22 13.18 -3.81
C CYS A 71 10.88 12.49 -2.61
N VAL A 72 11.86 13.16 -1.99
CA VAL A 72 12.61 12.64 -0.81
C VAL A 72 11.68 12.19 0.32
N THR A 73 10.57 12.89 0.54
CA THR A 73 9.57 12.52 1.56
C THR A 73 8.89 11.20 1.24
N CYS A 74 8.47 10.97 -0.02
CA CYS A 74 7.85 9.72 -0.44
C CYS A 74 8.84 8.55 -0.33
N HIS A 75 10.11 8.74 -0.72
CA HIS A 75 11.17 7.75 -0.52
C HIS A 75 11.39 7.40 0.95
N LYS A 76 11.49 8.41 1.81
CA LYS A 76 11.64 8.21 3.27
C LYS A 76 10.44 7.47 3.86
N ASN A 77 9.22 7.84 3.46
CA ASN A 77 8.00 7.20 3.92
C ASN A 77 7.93 5.76 3.43
N PHE A 78 8.26 5.50 2.16
CA PHE A 78 8.27 4.16 1.56
C PHE A 78 9.27 3.24 2.27
N ALA A 79 10.48 3.73 2.57
CA ALA A 79 11.50 2.97 3.31
C ALA A 79 11.06 2.58 4.73
N ALA A 80 10.09 3.29 5.32
CA ALA A 80 9.51 2.96 6.62
C ALA A 80 8.29 2.02 6.53
N LEU A 81 7.84 1.67 5.32
CA LEU A 81 6.73 0.74 5.12
C LEU A 81 7.20 -0.70 5.28
N ASP A 82 6.37 -1.51 5.92
CA ASP A 82 6.52 -2.96 5.94
C ASP A 82 5.66 -3.63 4.85
N TRP A 83 5.71 -4.97 4.81
CA TRP A 83 4.97 -5.78 3.85
C TRP A 83 3.45 -5.52 3.84
N ARG A 84 2.86 -5.02 4.94
CA ARG A 84 1.41 -4.79 5.05
C ARG A 84 0.96 -3.69 4.10
N HIS A 85 1.85 -2.77 3.77
CA HIS A 85 1.59 -1.67 2.85
C HIS A 85 2.03 -1.98 1.42
N THR A 86 3.08 -2.77 1.21
CA THR A 86 3.64 -3.06 -0.12
C THR A 86 3.01 -4.29 -0.80
N PHE A 87 2.56 -5.30 -0.03
CA PHE A 87 1.98 -6.50 -0.62
C PHE A 87 0.70 -6.19 -1.42
N LYS A 88 0.70 -6.58 -2.70
CA LYS A 88 -0.37 -6.34 -3.71
C LYS A 88 -0.69 -4.86 -3.96
N ALA A 89 0.11 -3.93 -3.45
CA ALA A 89 0.01 -2.51 -3.77
C ALA A 89 0.87 -2.20 -5.02
N PRO A 90 0.51 -1.17 -5.80
CA PRO A 90 1.33 -0.76 -6.94
C PRO A 90 2.68 -0.20 -6.47
N TRP A 91 3.70 -0.32 -7.32
CA TRP A 91 4.93 0.43 -7.18
C TRP A 91 4.63 1.93 -7.32
N PRO A 92 5.00 2.77 -6.33
CA PRO A 92 4.56 4.17 -6.33
C PRO A 92 5.47 5.12 -7.12
N PHE A 93 6.67 4.69 -7.51
CA PHE A 93 7.65 5.55 -8.19
C PHE A 93 7.67 5.30 -9.71
N GLU A 94 8.34 6.19 -10.45
CA GLU A 94 8.52 5.99 -11.88
C GLU A 94 9.37 4.73 -12.17
N GLY A 95 9.07 4.08 -13.30
CA GLY A 95 9.75 2.86 -13.73
C GLY A 95 9.15 1.57 -13.15
N GLU A 96 9.86 0.46 -13.36
CA GLU A 96 9.47 -0.84 -12.86
C GLU A 96 9.94 -1.02 -11.41
N GLN A 97 9.16 -1.77 -10.62
CA GLN A 97 9.60 -2.18 -9.29
C GLN A 97 10.93 -2.94 -9.43
N PRO A 98 11.96 -2.61 -8.63
CA PRO A 98 13.17 -3.40 -8.59
C PRO A 98 12.79 -4.85 -8.25
N VAL A 99 13.21 -5.79 -9.08
CA VAL A 99 13.03 -7.21 -8.80
C VAL A 99 13.79 -7.50 -7.51
N GLU A 100 13.07 -7.84 -6.44
CA GLU A 100 13.71 -8.40 -5.25
C GLU A 100 14.43 -9.67 -5.71
N SER A 101 15.76 -9.66 -5.68
CA SER A 101 16.54 -10.86 -5.99
C SER A 101 16.16 -11.91 -4.96
N GLU A 102 15.60 -13.05 -5.41
CA GLU A 102 15.28 -14.19 -4.56
C GLU A 102 16.54 -14.61 -3.79
N GLY A 103 16.59 -14.27 -2.49
CA GLY A 103 17.76 -14.50 -1.66
C GLY A 103 17.64 -13.78 -0.33
N GLY A 104 16.93 -14.41 0.60
CA GLY A 104 16.96 -14.04 2.01
C GLY A 104 18.34 -14.27 2.66
N GLU A 105 18.42 -13.81 3.90
CA GLU A 105 19.49 -13.99 4.91
C GLU A 105 20.69 -13.03 4.85
N ALA A 106 20.70 -12.08 5.80
CA ALA A 106 21.66 -12.06 6.92
C ALA A 106 21.15 -11.13 8.04
#